data_AF-A0A0P9E6L6-F1
#
_entry.id   AF-A0A0P9E6L6-F1
#
_cell.length_a   1.000
_cell.length_b   1.000
_cell.length_c   1.000
_cell.angle_alpha   90.00
_cell.angle_beta   90.00
_cell.angle_gamma   90.00
#
_symmetry.space_group_name_H-M   'P 1'
#
loop_
_entity.id
_entity.type
_entity.pdbx_description
1 polymer ?
#
loop_
_entity_poly.entity_id
_entity_poly.type
_entity_poly.pdbx_seq_one_letter_code
_entity_poly.pdbx_strand_id
1 'polypeptide(L)'
;MSSFEFFVELSWDDIGRSDGLQYKPYSPSSKHNDWFRNSPYTGKDIYKFRTSQKYRCFGFRENEVFFVLRFERDHEYSDNG
;
A
#
# COMPACT_ATOMS: atom_id res chain seq x y z
N MET A 1 -16.21 10.80 4.30
CA MET A 1 -15.34 10.24 3.25
C MET A 1 -14.32 9.33 3.91
N SER A 2 -14.24 8.08 3.48
CA SER A 2 -13.22 7.14 3.95
C SER A 2 -11.86 7.47 3.33
N SER A 3 -10.75 7.11 3.96
CA SER A 3 -9.42 7.37 3.36
C SER A 3 -9.23 6.61 2.04
N PHE A 4 -9.98 5.53 1.81
CA PHE A 4 -9.96 4.82 0.52
C PHE A 4 -10.70 5.60 -0.57
N GLU A 5 -11.86 6.17 -0.28
CA GLU A 5 -12.55 7.10 -1.20
C GLU A 5 -11.66 8.30 -1.52
N PHE A 6 -11.01 8.86 -0.50
CA PHE A 6 -10.06 9.96 -0.67
C PHE A 6 -8.89 9.57 -1.59
N PHE A 7 -8.34 8.35 -1.45
CA PHE A 7 -7.30 7.85 -2.37
C PHE A 7 -7.80 7.73 -3.81
N VAL A 8 -9.05 7.33 -4.04
CA VAL A 8 -9.63 7.19 -5.39
C VAL A 8 -9.83 8.55 -6.08
N GLU A 9 -10.13 9.60 -5.31
CA GLU A 9 -10.41 10.93 -5.85
C GLU A 9 -9.16 11.78 -6.11
N LEU A 10 -8.05 11.49 -5.42
CA LEU A 10 -6.82 12.27 -5.56
C LEU A 10 -6.05 11.92 -6.83
N SER A 11 -5.34 12.93 -7.36
CA SER A 11 -4.31 12.71 -8.37
C SER A 11 -3.11 11.96 -7.77
N TRP A 12 -2.31 11.30 -8.61
CA TRP A 12 -1.08 10.63 -8.13
C TRP A 12 -0.09 11.57 -7.43
N ASP A 13 -0.03 12.82 -7.88
CA ASP A 13 0.83 13.84 -7.29
C ASP A 13 0.35 14.23 -5.88
N ASP A 14 -0.98 14.37 -5.70
CA ASP A 14 -1.59 14.65 -4.40
C ASP A 14 -1.51 13.45 -3.45
N ILE A 15 -1.67 12.23 -3.98
CA ILE A 15 -1.46 10.98 -3.20
C ILE A 15 -0.05 10.95 -2.61
N GLY A 16 0.97 11.29 -3.41
CA GLY A 16 2.37 11.32 -2.97
C GLY A 16 2.66 12.39 -1.90
N ARG A 17 1.86 13.46 -1.83
CA ARG A 17 2.01 14.55 -0.85
C ARG A 17 1.08 14.39 0.36
N SER A 18 0.20 13.41 0.37
CA SER A 18 -0.80 13.24 1.42
C SER A 18 -0.21 12.62 2.70
N ASP A 19 -0.10 13.43 3.75
CA ASP A 19 0.29 12.95 5.09
C ASP A 19 -0.70 11.95 5.69
N GLY A 20 -1.98 12.06 5.32
CA GLY A 20 -3.05 11.19 5.82
C GLY A 20 -3.00 9.78 5.25
N LEU A 21 -2.71 9.65 3.96
CA LEU A 21 -2.63 8.36 3.28
C LEU A 21 -1.31 7.64 3.60
N GLN A 22 -0.21 8.37 3.81
CA GLN A 22 1.12 7.78 3.98
C GLN A 22 1.45 6.79 2.85
N TYR A 23 1.16 7.18 1.61
CA TYR A 23 1.43 6.36 0.43
C TYR A 23 2.94 6.21 0.24
N LYS A 24 3.45 4.98 0.33
CA LYS A 24 4.89 4.71 0.24
C LYS A 24 5.18 3.29 -0.28
N PRO A 25 6.40 3.04 -0.78
CA PRO A 25 6.83 1.70 -1.17
C PRO A 25 6.69 0.70 -0.01
N TYR A 26 6.28 -0.52 -0.33
CA TYR A 26 6.34 -1.66 0.58
C TYR A 26 7.79 -2.13 0.66
N SER A 27 8.35 -2.14 1.87
CA SER A 27 9.76 -2.45 2.11
C SER A 27 9.88 -3.46 3.25
N PRO A 28 9.69 -4.76 2.99
CA PRO A 28 9.75 -5.79 4.03
C PRO A 28 11.13 -5.82 4.70
N SER A 29 11.16 -6.00 6.03
CA SER A 29 12.37 -6.02 6.85
C SER A 29 13.27 -7.22 6.57
N SER A 30 12.72 -8.28 5.98
CA SER A 30 13.47 -9.46 5.57
C SER A 30 12.75 -10.18 4.43
N LYS A 31 13.49 -11.06 3.74
CA LYS A 31 12.91 -11.93 2.70
C LYS A 31 11.82 -12.86 3.22
N HIS A 32 11.89 -13.23 4.50
CA HIS A 32 10.88 -14.06 5.16
C HIS A 32 9.59 -13.28 5.40
N ASN A 33 9.70 -11.96 5.64
CA ASN A 33 8.56 -11.07 5.88
C ASN A 33 8.03 -10.44 4.58
N ASP A 34 8.62 -10.77 3.43
CA ASP A 34 8.17 -10.31 2.11
C ASP A 34 7.02 -11.20 1.61
N TRP A 35 5.81 -10.69 1.79
CA TRP A 35 4.57 -11.38 1.41
C TRP A 35 4.41 -11.58 -0.10
N PHE A 36 5.07 -10.76 -0.92
CA PHE A 36 4.90 -10.77 -2.37
C PHE A 36 6.05 -11.49 -3.10
N ARG A 37 7.12 -11.85 -2.38
CA ARG A 37 8.31 -12.55 -2.90
C ARG A 37 8.06 -13.85 -3.64
N ASN A 38 7.10 -14.64 -3.19
CA ASN A 38 6.76 -15.95 -3.78
C ASN A 38 5.30 -15.94 -4.27
N SER A 39 4.85 -14.80 -4.78
CA SER A 39 3.49 -14.59 -5.27
C SER A 39 3.50 -14.27 -6.77
N PRO A 40 2.34 -14.28 -7.45
CA PRO A 40 2.26 -13.81 -8.84
C PRO A 40 2.72 -12.35 -9.04
N TYR A 41 2.87 -11.57 -7.96
CA TYR A 41 3.27 -10.18 -7.97
C TYR A 41 4.78 -9.99 -7.75
N THR A 42 5.56 -11.07 -7.73
CA THR A 42 7.02 -10.99 -7.64
C THR A 42 7.58 -10.13 -8.76
N GLY A 43 8.41 -9.16 -8.40
CA GLY A 43 8.99 -8.19 -9.34
C GLY A 43 8.11 -6.99 -9.66
N LYS A 44 6.91 -6.87 -9.07
CA LYS A 44 6.12 -5.63 -9.11
C LYS A 44 6.57 -4.68 -7.99
N ASP A 45 6.55 -3.38 -8.29
CA ASP A 45 6.75 -2.34 -7.28
C ASP A 45 5.49 -2.20 -6.43
N ILE A 46 5.50 -2.84 -5.26
CA ILE A 46 4.38 -2.80 -4.33
C ILE A 46 4.46 -1.53 -3.49
N TYR A 47 3.31 -0.89 -3.31
CA TYR A 47 3.10 0.27 -2.46
C TYR A 47 2.01 -0.03 -1.44
N LYS A 48 1.97 0.80 -0.40
CA LYS A 48 0.93 0.75 0.62
C LYS A 48 0.49 2.13 1.06
N PHE A 49 -0.77 2.22 1.50
CA PHE A 49 -1.34 3.42 2.12
C PHE A 49 -2.33 3.06 3.22
N ARG A 50 -2.62 4.02 4.09
CA ARG A 50 -3.61 3.89 5.17
C ARG A 50 -5.02 4.08 4.62
N THR A 51 -5.89 3.12 4.92
CA THR A 51 -7.34 3.27 4.69
C THR A 51 -8.07 3.70 5.95
N SER A 52 -7.46 3.48 7.12
CA SER A 52 -7.81 4.10 8.40
C SER A 52 -6.57 4.15 9.31
N GLN A 53 -6.74 4.55 10.57
CA GLN A 53 -5.67 4.43 11.58
C GLN A 53 -5.23 2.98 11.83
N LYS A 54 -6.11 2.03 11.58
CA LYS A 54 -5.88 0.60 11.82
C LYS A 54 -5.54 -0.16 10.54
N TYR A 55 -6.18 0.18 9.42
CA TYR A 55 -6.10 -0.59 8.19
C TYR A 55 -5.10 -0.01 7.18
N ARG A 56 -4.38 -0.89 6.50
CA ARG A 56 -3.52 -0.56 5.35
C ARG A 56 -3.99 -1.31 4.11
N CYS A 57 -3.89 -0.66 2.96
CA CYS A 57 -4.08 -1.25 1.64
C CYS A 57 -2.72 -1.43 0.97
N PHE A 58 -2.51 -2.57 0.32
CA PHE A 58 -1.33 -2.89 -0.47
C PHE A 58 -1.76 -3.08 -1.92
N GLY A 59 -0.93 -2.59 -2.83
CA GLY A 59 -1.18 -2.73 -4.26
C GLY A 59 0.01 -2.27 -5.09
N PHE A 60 -0.11 -2.40 -6.41
CA PHE A 60 0.87 -1.86 -7.35
C PHE A 60 0.18 -0.96 -8.35
N ARG A 61 0.93 0.01 -8.87
CA ARG A 61 0.46 0.89 -9.94
C ARG A 61 0.97 0.39 -11.27
N GLU A 62 0.09 0.36 -12.26
CA GLU A 62 0.44 0.16 -13.66
C GLU A 62 -0.35 1.18 -14.49
N ASN A 63 0.37 2.10 -15.13
CA ASN A 63 -0.20 3.29 -15.78
C ASN A 63 -1.04 4.11 -14.79
N GLU A 64 -2.31 4.39 -15.09
CA GLU A 64 -3.23 5.18 -14.26
C GLU A 64 -4.10 4.32 -13.35
N VAL A 65 -3.78 3.03 -13.20
CA VAL A 65 -4.56 2.10 -12.39
C VAL A 65 -3.74 1.59 -11.21
N PHE A 66 -4.34 1.63 -10.02
CA PHE A 66 -3.81 0.97 -8.83
C PHE A 66 -4.55 -0.33 -8.57
N PHE A 67 -3.83 -1.45 -8.68
CA PHE A 67 -4.36 -2.78 -8.45
C PHE A 67 -4.24 -3.14 -6.98
N VAL A 68 -5.38 -3.19 -6.28
CA VAL A 68 -5.45 -3.58 -4.87
C VAL A 68 -5.19 -5.08 -4.73
N LEU A 69 -4.24 -5.43 -3.88
CA LEU A 69 -3.87 -6.82 -3.59
C LEU A 69 -4.43 -7.31 -2.27
N ARG A 70 -4.39 -6.46 -1.23
CA ARG A 70 -4.73 -6.86 0.14
C ARG A 70 -5.05 -5.65 1.02
N PHE A 71 -5.95 -5.88 1.98
CA PHE A 71 -6.10 -5.05 3.17
C PHE A 71 -5.54 -5.77 4.41
N GLU A 72 -4.77 -5.06 5.21
CA GLU A 72 -4.19 -5.54 6.47
C GLU A 72 -4.84 -4.80 7.64
N ARG A 73 -5.16 -5.53 8.71
CA ARG A 73 -5.91 -5.00 9.88
C ARG A 73 -5.03 -4.69 11.08
N ASP A 74 -3.94 -5.41 11.26
CA ASP A 74 -3.20 -5.42 12.51
C ASP A 74 -1.76 -5.01 12.17
N HIS A 75 -1.22 -3.96 12.80
CA HIS A 75 0.09 -3.34 12.50
C HIS A 75 1.29 -4.29 12.60
N GLU A 76 1.06 -5.58 12.92
CA GLU A 76 2.05 -6.66 13.02
C GLU A 76 3.01 -6.70 11.83
N TYR A 77 2.56 -6.40 10.62
CA TYR A 77 3.41 -6.49 9.43
C TYR A 77 3.98 -5.15 8.99
N SER A 78 3.35 -4.03 9.36
CA SER A 78 3.94 -2.69 9.17
C SER A 78 5.12 -2.39 10.10
N ASP A 79 5.17 -3.00 11.29
CA ASP A 79 6.33 -2.92 12.19
C ASP A 79 7.54 -3.69 11.63
N ASN A 80 7.29 -4.57 10.66
CA ASN A 80 8.30 -5.31 9.91
C ASN A 80 8.48 -4.77 8.48
N GLY A 81 8.06 -3.54 8.16
CA GLY A 81 8.35 -2.91 6.86
C GLY A 81 7.18 -2.25 6.17
#